data_AF-A0A968CNX8-F1
#
_entry.id   AF-A0A968CNX8-F1
#
_cell.length_a   1.000
_cell.length_b   1.000
_cell.length_c   1.000
_cell.angle_alpha   90.00
_cell.angle_beta   90.00
_cell.angle_gamma   90.00
#
_symmetry.space_group_name_H-M   'P 1'
#
loop_
_entity.id
_entity.type
_entity.pdbx_description
1 polymer ?
#
loop_
_entity_poly.entity_id
_entity_poly.type
_entity_poly.pdbx_seq_one_letter_code
_entity_poly.pdbx_strand_id
1 'polypeptide(L)' 'WAYSQQLAGESSDLEAILAIKVLRNGEIEDIWFDKKSGNAYLDDSAYKALVKSNPLPPLPNDY' A
#
# COMPACT_ATOMS: atom_id res chain seq x y z
N TRP A 1 10.45 -12.71 -14.49
CA TRP A 1 9.99 -13.75 -13.56
C TRP A 1 8.49 -13.60 -13.40
N ALA A 2 7.70 -14.65 -13.65
CA ALA A 2 6.24 -14.63 -13.53
C ALA A 2 5.81 -15.63 -12.45
N TYR A 3 5.15 -15.14 -11.40
CA TYR A 3 4.56 -15.94 -10.32
C TYR A 3 3.37 -16.73 -10.89
N SER A 4 3.37 -18.07 -10.77
CA SER A 4 2.34 -18.92 -11.37
C SER A 4 1.08 -18.98 -10.51
N GLN A 5 -0.06 -18.67 -11.12
CA GLN A 5 -1.37 -18.61 -10.47
C GLN A 5 -1.83 -19.95 -9.87
N GLN A 6 -1.23 -21.07 -10.29
CA GLN A 6 -1.55 -22.42 -9.78
C GLN A 6 -1.05 -22.71 -8.36
N LEU A 7 -0.10 -21.92 -7.82
CA LEU A 7 0.38 -22.05 -6.44
C LEU A 7 -0.45 -21.24 -5.43
N ALA A 8 -1.34 -20.37 -5.90
CA ALA A 8 -2.14 -19.45 -5.07
C ALA A 8 -3.44 -20.08 -4.55
N GLY A 9 -3.43 -21.38 -4.22
CA GLY A 9 -4.61 -22.19 -3.88
C GLY A 9 -5.73 -21.39 -3.21
N GLU A 10 -6.89 -21.32 -3.88
CA GLU A 10 -8.15 -20.63 -3.48
C GLU A 10 -7.98 -19.38 -2.57
N SER A 11 -6.96 -18.58 -2.81
CA SER A 11 -6.73 -17.30 -2.12
C SER A 11 -6.69 -16.21 -3.18
N SER A 12 -7.81 -16.09 -3.88
CA SER A 12 -8.07 -15.06 -4.91
C SER A 12 -8.07 -13.63 -4.35
N ASP A 13 -8.11 -13.48 -3.02
CA ASP A 13 -8.35 -12.22 -2.34
C ASP A 13 -7.21 -11.90 -1.36
N LEU A 14 -5.97 -11.91 -1.85
CA LEU A 14 -4.83 -11.38 -1.08
C LEU A 14 -4.96 -9.85 -0.99
N GLU A 15 -5.34 -9.37 0.18
CA GLU A 15 -5.58 -7.96 0.46
C GLU A 15 -4.66 -7.47 1.59
N ALA A 16 -3.88 -6.42 1.32
CA ALA A 16 -3.12 -5.68 2.33
C ALA A 16 -3.73 -4.29 2.46
N ILE A 17 -4.09 -3.89 3.69
CA ILE A 17 -4.62 -2.55 3.98
C ILE A 17 -3.53 -1.77 4.71
N LEU A 18 -3.07 -0.71 4.04
CA LEU A 18 -2.13 0.26 4.61
C LEU A 18 -2.88 1.56 4.87
N ALA A 19 -2.73 2.07 6.09
CA ALA A 19 -3.22 3.38 6.45
C ALA A 19 -2.05 4.38 6.45
N ILE A 20 -2.33 5.58 5.98
CA ILE A 20 -1.37 6.67 5.88
C ILE A 20 -1.90 7.95 6.46
N LYS A 21 -0.98 8.74 7.02
CA LYS A 21 -1.25 10.13 7.40
C LYS A 21 -0.60 11.04 6.37
N VAL A 22 -1.41 11.84 5.68
CA VAL A 22 -0.95 12.77 4.65
C VAL A 22 -1.14 14.20 5.14
N LEU A 23 -0.07 14.99 5.08
CA LEU A 23 -0.06 16.41 5.39
C LEU A 23 -0.69 17.22 4.25
N ARG A 24 -1.08 18.46 4.53
CA ARG A 24 -1.75 19.33 3.54
C ARG A 24 -0.91 19.63 2.29
N ASN A 25 0.42 19.56 2.44
CA ASN A 25 1.38 19.71 1.35
C ASN A 25 1.59 18.44 0.51
N GLY A 26 0.93 17.33 0.85
CA GLY A 26 1.04 16.05 0.16
C GLY A 26 2.10 15.09 0.73
N GLU A 27 2.88 15.50 1.73
CA GLU A 27 3.84 14.60 2.38
C GLU A 27 3.15 13.52 3.21
N ILE A 28 3.62 12.28 3.06
CA ILE A 28 3.20 11.17 3.92
C ILE A 28 4.06 11.20 5.20
N GLU A 29 3.41 11.41 6.34
CA GLU A 29 4.06 11.51 7.66
C GLU A 29 4.18 10.14 8.34
N ASP A 30 3.13 9.33 8.29
CA ASP A 30 3.07 8.01 8.92
C ASP A 30 2.49 6.96 7.97
N ILE A 31 3.01 5.73 8.08
CA ILE A 31 2.58 4.55 7.33
C ILE A 31 2.51 3.36 8.28
N TRP A 32 1.36 2.69 8.35
CA TRP A 32 1.22 1.45 9.11
C TRP A 32 0.28 0.46 8.42
N PHE A 33 0.44 -0.81 8.78
CA PHE A 33 -0.44 -1.88 8.31
C PHE A 33 -1.63 -1.99 9.25
N ASP A 34 -2.83 -1.77 8.70
CA ASP A 34 -4.09 -2.06 9.38
C ASP A 34 -4.42 -3.55 9.27
N LYS A 35 -4.18 -4.13 8.09
CA LYS A 35 -4.33 -5.56 7.81
C LYS A 35 -3.21 -6.04 6.89
N LYS A 36 -2.52 -7.11 7.29
CA LYS A 36 -1.52 -7.79 6.45
C LYS A 36 -2.19 -8.86 5.60
N SER A 37 -1.72 -9.03 4.37
CA SER A 37 -2.29 -9.99 3.42
C SER A 37 -1.97 -11.45 3.75
N GLY A 38 -1.07 -11.70 4.70
CA GLY A 38 -0.51 -13.03 4.95
C GLY A 38 0.60 -13.41 3.97
N ASN A 39 0.89 -12.56 2.98
CA ASN A 39 2.01 -12.71 2.06
C ASN A 39 3.00 -11.55 2.23
N ALA A 40 4.16 -11.85 2.85
CA ALA A 40 5.19 -10.86 3.11
C ALA A 40 5.71 -10.14 1.85
N TYR A 41 5.70 -10.81 0.68
CA TYR A 41 6.13 -10.19 -0.58
C TYR A 41 5.11 -9.17 -1.08
N LEU A 42 3.81 -9.46 -0.93
CA LEU A 42 2.74 -8.53 -1.30
C LEU A 42 2.74 -7.31 -0.36
N ASP A 43 2.86 -7.56 0.95
CA ASP A 43 2.92 -6.51 1.96
C ASP A 43 4.13 -5.57 1.73
N ASP A 44 5.33 -6.12 1.48
CA ASP A 44 6.54 -5.35 1.17
C ASP A 44 6.40 -4.55 -0.14
N SER A 45 5.80 -5.15 -1.18
CA SER A 45 5.57 -4.47 -2.45
C SER A 45 4.60 -3.31 -2.30
N ALA A 46 3.52 -3.48 -1.52
CA ALA A 46 2.55 -2.42 -1.22
C ALA A 46 3.20 -1.28 -0.43
N TYR A 47 3.99 -1.59 0.59
CA TYR A 47 4.72 -0.59 1.36
C TYR A 47 5.71 0.21 0.49
N LYS A 48 6.50 -0.46 -0.35
CA LYS A 48 7.44 0.20 -1.27
C LYS A 48 6.75 1.08 -2.30
N ALA A 49 5.61 0.64 -2.84
CA ALA A 49 4.83 1.43 -3.78
C ALA A 49 4.36 2.73 -3.12
N LEU A 50 3.87 2.65 -1.89
CA LEU A 50 3.42 3.80 -1.12
C LEU A 50 4.56 4.79 -0.81
N VAL A 51 5.72 4.30 -0.36
CA VAL A 51 6.89 5.15 -0.10
C VAL A 51 7.35 5.85 -1.38
N LYS A 52 7.31 5.17 -2.54
CA LYS A 52 7.63 5.79 -3.84
C LYS A 52 6.63 6.84 -4.29
N SER A 53 5.39 6.78 -3.81
CA SER A 53 4.36 7.77 -4.10
C SER A 53 4.45 9.01 -3.20
N ASN A 54 5.37 9.06 -2.23
CA ASN A 54 5.60 10.25 -1.39
C ASN A 54 6.53 11.25 -2.14
N PRO A 55 6.16 12.55 -2.25
CA PRO A 55 4.90 13.16 -1.83
C PRO A 55 3.75 12.90 -2.80
N LEU A 56 2.56 12.71 -2.22
CA LEU A 56 1.31 12.68 -2.95
C LEU A 56 0.98 14.09 -3.47
N PRO A 57 0.10 14.21 -4.50
CA PRO A 57 -0.39 15.52 -4.90
C PRO A 57 -1.02 16.25 -3.69
N PRO A 58 -0.78 17.57 -3.56
CA PRO A 58 -1.28 18.34 -2.43
C PRO A 58 -2.81 18.32 -2.41
N LEU A 59 -3.37 18.30 -1.20
CA LEU A 59 -4.82 18.30 -1.02
C LEU A 59 -5.40 19.62 -1.56
N PRO A 60 -6.54 19.59 -2.26
CA PRO A 60 -7.18 20.81 -2.76
C PRO A 60 -7.50 21.76 -1.59
N ASN A 61 -7.22 23.05 -1.77
CA ASN A 61 -7.45 24.11 -0.79
C ASN A 61 -8.87 24.69 -0.87
N ASP A 62 -9.88 23.87 -1.19
CA ASP A 62 -11.27 24.34 -1.26
C ASP A 62 -11.98 24.03 0.07
N TYR A 63 -12.37 25.08 0.79
CA TYR A 63 -13.23 25.05 1.97
C TYR A 63 -14.21 26.22 1.89
#